data_AF-A0A5E4GGN7-F1
#
_entry.id   AF-A0A5E4GGN7-F1
#
_cell.length_a   1.000
_cell.length_b   1.000
_cell.length_c   1.000
_cell.angle_alpha   90.00
_cell.angle_beta   90.00
_cell.angle_gamma   90.00
#
_symmetry.space_group_name_H-M   'P 1'
#
loop_
_entity.id
_entity.type
_entity.pdbx_description
1 polymer ?
#
loop_
_entity_poly.entity_id
_entity_poly.type
_entity_poly.pdbx_seq_one_letter_code
_entity_poly.pdbx_strand_id
1 'polypeptide(L)'
;HPQANNQVEAVNKLLKRTLKKELEAKKGAWSKLLPEVLWAYRCTERTSTRETPYSLAFGVEAIIPVEVGVPTHRVNRYTPKVNVEQFSLSMVLLEEHRLCAALHLATYQP
;
A
#
# COMPACT_ATOMS: atom_id res chain seq x y z
N HIS A 1 -17.66 -13.75 11.94
CA HIS A 1 -16.23 -13.54 11.59
C HIS A 1 -15.65 -12.37 12.39
N PRO A 2 -15.07 -12.63 13.58
CA PRO A 2 -14.54 -11.57 14.45
C PRO A 2 -13.19 -10.99 13.97
N GLN A 3 -12.26 -11.82 13.48
CA GLN A 3 -10.91 -11.37 13.08
C GLN A 3 -10.89 -10.37 11.91
N ALA A 4 -11.69 -10.58 10.86
CA ALA A 4 -11.74 -9.66 9.71
C ALA A 4 -12.24 -8.27 10.13
N ASN A 5 -13.19 -8.21 11.06
CA ASN A 5 -13.70 -6.96 11.61
C ASN A 5 -12.61 -6.23 12.40
N ASN A 6 -11.83 -6.95 13.21
CA ASN A 6 -10.74 -6.37 13.99
C ASN A 6 -9.64 -5.75 13.11
N GLN A 7 -9.30 -6.38 11.97
CA GLN A 7 -8.35 -5.82 11.01
C GLN A 7 -8.90 -4.54 10.36
N VAL A 8 -10.16 -4.57 9.92
CA VAL A 8 -10.85 -3.40 9.34
C VAL A 8 -10.92 -2.25 10.35
N GLU A 9 -11.20 -2.55 11.62
CA GLU A 9 -11.21 -1.58 12.71
C GLU A 9 -9.82 -0.96 12.96
N ALA A 10 -8.76 -1.76 12.92
CA ALA A 10 -7.39 -1.27 13.06
C ALA A 10 -7.00 -0.32 11.90
N VAL A 11 -7.35 -0.68 10.66
CA VAL A 11 -7.17 0.18 9.47
C VAL A 11 -7.98 1.47 9.61
N ASN A 12 -9.26 1.38 9.99
CA ASN A 12 -10.12 2.54 10.21
C ASN A 12 -9.57 3.47 11.29
N LYS A 13 -9.00 2.91 12.37
CA LYS A 13 -8.38 3.69 13.45
C LYS A 13 -7.12 4.41 12.96
N LEU A 14 -6.29 3.76 12.16
CA LEU A 14 -5.11 4.39 11.56
C LEU A 14 -5.52 5.52 10.60
N LEU A 15 -6.47 5.27 9.70
CA LEU A 15 -6.99 6.27 8.76
C LEU A 15 -7.55 7.48 9.51
N LYS A 16 -8.39 7.26 10.53
CA LYS A 16 -8.92 8.33 11.38
C LYS A 16 -7.81 9.16 12.04
N ARG A 17 -6.74 8.53 12.52
CA ARG A 17 -5.59 9.23 13.13
C ARG A 17 -4.85 10.08 12.11
N THR A 18 -4.53 9.53 10.95
CA THR A 18 -3.84 10.26 9.87
C THR A 18 -4.69 11.44 9.39
N LEU A 19 -5.98 11.21 9.14
CA LEU A 19 -6.92 12.26 8.76
C LEU A 19 -7.04 13.35 9.83
N LYS A 20 -7.09 13.00 11.12
CA LYS A 20 -7.14 13.98 12.20
C LYS A 20 -5.88 14.84 12.21
N LYS A 21 -4.69 14.25 12.06
CA LYS A 21 -3.43 14.99 11.99
C LYS A 21 -3.41 16.00 10.83
N GLU A 22 -3.89 15.58 9.67
CA GLU A 22 -4.00 16.45 8.49
C GLU A 22 -5.12 17.51 8.63
N LEU A 23 -6.20 17.18 9.34
CA LEU A 23 -7.33 18.08 9.62
C LEU A 23 -6.91 19.27 10.50
N GLU A 24 -6.12 19.01 11.56
CA GLU A 24 -5.53 20.05 12.40
C GLU A 24 -4.61 20.96 11.58
N ALA A 25 -3.90 20.40 10.60
CA ALA A 25 -3.02 21.16 9.72
C ALA A 25 -3.77 22.00 8.65
N LYS A 26 -4.96 21.58 8.19
CA LYS A 26 -5.67 22.18 7.04
C LYS A 26 -7.12 22.64 7.28
N LYS A 27 -7.50 22.98 8.52
CA LYS A 27 -8.78 23.65 8.88
C LYS A 27 -10.06 23.06 8.22
N GLY A 28 -10.25 21.74 8.21
CA GLY A 28 -11.53 21.16 7.76
C GLY A 28 -11.53 20.47 6.38
N ALA A 29 -10.41 20.45 5.65
CA ALA A 29 -10.35 19.93 4.27
C ALA A 29 -10.29 18.39 4.13
N TRP A 30 -10.83 17.61 5.08
CA TRP A 30 -10.66 16.15 5.14
C TRP A 30 -11.09 15.43 3.86
N SER A 31 -12.17 15.85 3.21
CA SER A 31 -12.66 15.24 1.97
C SER A 31 -11.69 15.42 0.80
N LYS A 32 -10.93 16.53 0.80
CA LYS A 32 -9.89 16.81 -0.19
C LYS A 32 -8.62 16.00 0.08
N LEU A 33 -8.30 15.72 1.35
CA LEU A 33 -7.09 15.00 1.75
C LEU A 33 -7.29 13.48 1.85
N LEU A 34 -8.53 13.01 1.93
CA LEU A 34 -8.84 11.58 2.04
C LEU A 34 -8.24 10.74 0.91
N PRO A 35 -8.31 11.15 -0.38
CA PRO A 35 -7.64 10.41 -1.46
C PRO A 35 -6.13 10.32 -1.28
N GLU A 36 -5.48 11.42 -0.86
CA GLU A 36 -4.04 11.48 -0.63
C GLU A 36 -3.60 10.56 0.53
N VAL A 37 -4.34 10.59 1.64
CA VAL A 37 -4.09 9.74 2.80
C VAL A 37 -4.28 8.26 2.46
N LEU A 38 -5.33 7.93 1.71
CA LEU A 38 -5.55 6.56 1.24
C LEU A 38 -4.45 6.11 0.28
N TRP A 39 -3.98 6.99 -0.60
CA TRP A 39 -2.87 6.70 -1.51
C TRP A 39 -1.57 6.43 -0.75
N ALA A 40 -1.21 7.31 0.18
CA ALA A 40 -0.07 7.12 1.07
C ALA A 40 -0.19 5.82 1.86
N TYR A 41 -1.39 5.49 2.37
CA TYR A 41 -1.61 4.22 3.06
C TYR A 41 -1.36 3.02 2.14
N ARG A 42 -1.82 3.06 0.89
CA ARG A 42 -1.66 1.96 -0.06
C ARG A 42 -0.21 1.76 -0.51
N CYS A 43 0.57 2.83 -0.61
CA CYS A 43 1.94 2.80 -1.15
C CYS A 43 3.04 2.81 -0.08
N THR A 44 2.70 2.73 1.21
CA THR A 44 3.69 2.68 2.30
C THR A 44 3.78 1.26 2.85
N GLU A 45 5.00 0.75 2.96
CA GLU A 45 5.29 -0.56 3.55
C GLU A 45 4.78 -0.63 5.00
N ARG A 46 4.20 -1.78 5.37
CA ARG A 46 3.74 -2.03 6.73
C ARG A 46 4.79 -2.82 7.47
N THR A 47 5.25 -2.32 8.62
CA THR A 47 6.21 -3.04 9.48
C THR A 47 5.76 -4.44 9.86
N SER A 48 4.45 -4.66 9.96
CA SER A 48 3.85 -5.95 10.31
C SER A 48 3.87 -6.98 9.19
N THR A 49 3.86 -6.56 7.92
CA THR A 49 3.82 -7.49 6.77
C THR A 49 5.06 -7.41 5.89
N ARG A 50 5.87 -6.36 6.06
CA ARG A 50 7.01 -5.95 5.20
C ARG A 50 6.65 -5.72 3.73
N GLU A 51 5.38 -5.43 3.49
CA GLU A 51 4.81 -5.29 2.15
C GLU A 51 3.90 -4.05 2.12
N THR A 52 3.66 -3.50 0.93
CA THR A 52 2.66 -2.45 0.76
C THR A 52 1.26 -3.04 0.61
N PRO A 53 0.20 -2.40 1.10
CA PRO A 53 -1.17 -2.88 0.85
C PRO A 53 -1.51 -2.94 -0.66
N TYR A 54 -0.88 -2.10 -1.48
CA TYR A 54 -1.07 -2.13 -2.93
C TYR A 54 -0.44 -3.37 -3.57
N SER A 55 0.79 -3.75 -3.20
CA SER A 55 1.45 -4.96 -3.72
C SER A 55 0.65 -6.22 -3.39
N LEU A 56 0.12 -6.32 -2.17
CA LEU A 56 -0.70 -7.47 -1.75
C LEU A 56 -2.04 -7.57 -2.49
N ALA A 57 -2.59 -6.44 -2.95
CA ALA A 57 -3.83 -6.41 -3.71
C ALA A 57 -3.61 -6.75 -5.19
N PHE A 58 -2.57 -6.19 -5.82
CA PHE A 58 -2.39 -6.18 -7.27
C PHE A 58 -1.14 -6.90 -7.77
N GLY A 59 -0.31 -7.45 -6.89
CA GLY A 59 0.91 -8.19 -7.24
C GLY A 59 2.14 -7.31 -7.54
N VAL A 60 1.97 -6.00 -7.69
CA VAL A 60 3.05 -5.08 -8.05
C VAL A 60 3.00 -3.80 -7.22
N GLU A 61 4.14 -3.14 -7.07
CA GLU A 61 4.22 -1.84 -6.41
C GLU A 61 3.60 -0.73 -7.27
N ALA A 62 2.87 0.18 -6.62
CA ALA A 62 2.35 1.36 -7.28
C ALA A 62 3.50 2.24 -7.79
N ILE A 63 3.27 2.97 -8.88
CA ILE A 63 4.12 4.10 -9.26
C ILE A 63 3.59 5.31 -8.51
N ILE A 64 4.41 5.89 -7.61
CA ILE A 64 3.98 7.07 -6.86
C ILE A 64 4.20 8.34 -7.71
N PRO A 65 3.35 9.37 -7.59
CA PRO A 65 3.44 10.56 -8.44
C PRO A 65 4.82 11.25 -8.48
N VAL A 66 5.57 11.18 -7.37
CA VAL A 66 6.93 11.73 -7.32
C VAL A 66 7.91 11.00 -8.25
N GLU A 67 7.72 9.70 -8.51
CA GLU A 67 8.56 8.96 -9.47
C GLU A 67 8.32 9.40 -10.92
N VAL A 68 7.16 9.98 -11.21
CA VAL A 68 6.85 10.53 -12.54
C VAL A 68 7.48 11.92 -12.70
N GLY A 69 7.39 12.75 -11.66
CA GLY A 69 8.02 14.08 -11.65
C GLY A 69 9.56 14.03 -11.56
N VAL A 70 10.09 13.01 -10.89
CA VAL A 70 11.52 12.71 -10.79
C VAL A 70 11.73 11.26 -11.25
N PRO A 71 12.02 11.04 -12.55
CA PRO A 71 12.05 9.71 -13.14
C PRO A 71 12.96 8.74 -12.40
N THR A 72 12.36 7.75 -11.74
CA THR A 72 13.12 6.65 -11.13
C THR A 72 13.61 5.68 -12.19
N HIS A 73 14.52 4.77 -11.81
CA HIS A 73 14.97 3.70 -12.71
C HIS A 73 13.81 2.90 -13.30
N ARG A 74 12.74 2.67 -12.52
CA ARG A 74 11.50 2.01 -12.99
C ARG A 74 10.87 2.74 -14.17
N VAL A 75 10.78 4.07 -14.09
CA VAL A 75 10.21 4.93 -15.15
C VAL A 75 11.16 5.00 -16.35
N ASN A 76 12.46 5.21 -16.11
CA ASN A 76 13.45 5.37 -17.19
C ASN A 76 13.65 4.11 -18.03
N ARG A 77 13.52 2.93 -17.44
CA ARG A 77 13.74 1.64 -18.11
C ARG A 77 12.44 0.95 -18.52
N TYR A 78 11.31 1.65 -18.44
CA TYR A 78 10.03 1.11 -18.82
C TYR A 78 10.02 0.71 -20.29
N THR A 79 9.64 -0.54 -20.57
CA THR A 79 9.23 -0.97 -21.91
C THR A 79 7.95 -1.81 -21.78
N PRO A 80 6.98 -1.69 -22.70
CA PRO A 80 5.73 -2.43 -22.60
C PRO A 80 5.93 -3.94 -22.50
N LYS A 81 6.86 -4.49 -23.29
CA LYS A 81 7.14 -5.93 -23.31
C LYS A 81 7.65 -6.44 -21.97
N VAL A 82 8.70 -5.82 -21.43
CA VAL A 82 9.29 -6.23 -20.15
C VAL A 82 8.30 -6.01 -19.01
N ASN A 83 7.51 -4.94 -19.05
CA ASN A 83 6.48 -4.68 -18.04
C ASN A 83 5.40 -5.77 -18.03
N VAL A 84 4.94 -6.23 -19.19
CA VAL A 84 3.97 -7.33 -19.27
C VAL A 84 4.55 -8.63 -18.72
N GLU A 85 5.78 -8.98 -19.12
CA GLU A 85 6.46 -10.18 -18.61
C GLU A 85 6.65 -10.14 -17.09
N GLN A 86 7.10 -9.00 -16.55
CA GLN A 86 7.25 -8.79 -15.11
C GLN A 86 5.90 -8.84 -14.39
N PHE A 87 4.86 -8.20 -14.94
CA PHE A 87 3.52 -8.22 -14.36
C PHE A 87 2.95 -9.64 -14.32
N SER A 88 3.13 -10.43 -15.39
CA SER A 88 2.73 -11.83 -15.41
C SER A 88 3.44 -12.65 -14.33
N LEU A 89 4.75 -12.48 -14.15
CA LEU A 89 5.49 -13.15 -13.09
C LEU A 89 4.99 -12.73 -11.70
N SER A 90 4.82 -11.42 -11.48
CA SER A 90 4.28 -10.87 -10.24
C SER A 90 2.90 -11.43 -9.90
N MET A 91 2.02 -11.62 -10.90
CA MET A 91 0.71 -12.22 -10.69
C MET A 91 0.78 -13.69 -10.27
N VAL A 92 1.75 -14.45 -10.77
CA VAL A 92 1.97 -15.85 -10.37
C VAL A 92 2.49 -15.92 -8.93
N LEU A 93 3.37 -15.01 -8.53
CA LEU A 93 3.99 -14.98 -7.20
C LEU A 93 3.13 -14.27 -6.13
N LEU A 94 2.03 -13.61 -6.53
CA LEU A 94 1.20 -12.82 -5.64
C LEU A 94 0.67 -13.61 -4.43
N GLU A 95 0.29 -14.86 -4.63
CA GLU A 95 -0.20 -15.69 -3.53
C GLU A 95 0.93 -16.05 -2.56
N GLU A 96 2.13 -16.33 -3.06
CA GLU A 96 3.31 -16.55 -2.22
C GLU A 96 3.62 -15.31 -1.38
N HIS A 97 3.58 -14.12 -1.97
CA HIS A 97 3.78 -12.86 -1.25
C HIS A 97 2.72 -12.66 -0.15
N ARG A 98 1.45 -12.99 -0.41
CA ARG A 98 0.38 -12.93 0.60
C ARG A 98 0.60 -13.90 1.74
N LEU A 99 1.06 -15.12 1.45
CA LEU A 99 1.39 -16.11 2.46
C LEU A 99 2.58 -15.65 3.32
N CYS A 100 3.64 -15.12 2.71
CA CYS A 100 4.76 -14.52 3.42
C CYS A 100 4.32 -13.34 4.31
N ALA A 101 3.50 -12.44 3.78
CA ALA A 101 2.95 -11.31 4.53
C ALA A 101 2.08 -11.78 5.72
N ALA A 102 1.30 -12.84 5.55
CA ALA A 102 0.51 -13.44 6.62
C ALA A 102 1.40 -14.06 7.71
N LEU A 103 2.51 -14.70 7.33
CA LEU A 103 3.49 -15.24 8.26
C LEU A 103 4.20 -14.12 9.05
N HIS A 104 4.62 -13.04 8.37
CA HIS A 104 5.18 -11.87 9.04
C HIS A 104 4.16 -11.24 10.02
N LEU A 105 2.90 -11.14 9.62
CA LEU A 105 1.86 -10.59 10.48
C LEU A 105 1.63 -11.45 11.73
N ALA A 106 1.66 -12.78 11.58
CA ALA A 106 1.53 -13.72 12.69
C ALA A 106 2.73 -13.66 13.66
N THR A 107 3.94 -13.42 13.14
CA THR A 107 5.15 -13.27 13.97
C THR A 107 5.30 -11.87 14.59
N TYR A 108 4.60 -10.88 14.06
CA TYR A 108 4.58 -9.51 14.59
C TYR A 108 3.67 -9.34 15.84
N GLN A 109 2.91 -10.36 16.25
CA GLN A 109 2.13 -10.27 17.49
C GLN A 109 3.04 -10.41 18.74
N PRO A 110 2.95 -9.49 19.72
CA PRO A 110 3.55 -9.66 21.04
C PRO A 110 2.82 -10.70 21.88
#